data_AF-A0A1E5IGB1-F1
#
_entry.id   AF-A0A1E5IGB1-F1
#
_cell.length_a   1.000
_cell.length_b   1.000
_cell.length_c   1.000
_cell.angle_alpha   90.00
_cell.angle_beta   90.00
_cell.angle_gamma   90.00
#
_symmetry.space_group_name_H-M   'P 1'
#
loop_
_entity.id
_entity.type
_entity.pdbx_description
1 polymer ?
#
loop_
_entity_poly.entity_id
_entity_poly.type
_entity_poly.pdbx_seq_one_letter_code
_entity_poly.pdbx_strand_id
1 'polypeptide(L)'
;MNLANKFTIARICMVPVFILFMELGGFYNNVLALAVFCAASITDMLDGQIARRNKAVTSLGIFLDPIADKLLVCAAFIYFVNIPTLGIAAWMVIIIIAREFIITGLRSIAAVRNVMLPADKSGKFKTALQMIVIIVTIVILIVREALFEFAGLTLDALRLYDFGSYAALSFIMEKTPFWITLVAVILTVYSGINYILRYRKLFSEKWIK
;
A
#
# COMPACT_ATOMS: atom_id res chain seq x y z
N MET A 1 26.45 -9.04 6.45
CA MET A 1 25.01 -8.73 6.18
C MET A 1 24.37 -9.92 5.52
N ASN A 2 23.24 -10.37 6.04
CA ASN A 2 22.51 -11.52 5.52
C ASN A 2 21.82 -11.17 4.18
N LEU A 3 21.55 -12.16 3.33
CA LEU A 3 20.93 -11.93 2.01
C LEU A 3 19.57 -11.21 2.14
N ALA A 4 18.76 -11.62 3.13
CA ALA A 4 17.47 -11.01 3.46
C ALA A 4 17.58 -9.51 3.77
N ASN A 5 18.55 -9.10 4.60
CA ASN A 5 18.75 -7.69 4.93
C ASN A 5 19.08 -6.82 3.70
N LYS A 6 19.77 -7.38 2.69
CA LYS A 6 20.08 -6.62 1.47
C LYS A 6 18.82 -6.30 0.68
N PHE A 7 17.88 -7.25 0.61
CA PHE A 7 16.60 -7.01 -0.05
C PHE A 7 15.69 -6.07 0.74
N THR A 8 15.62 -6.20 2.07
CA THR A 8 14.90 -5.25 2.92
C THR A 8 15.42 -3.82 2.70
N ILE A 9 16.75 -3.63 2.70
CA ILE A 9 17.35 -2.31 2.45
C ILE A 9 17.07 -1.84 1.02
N ALA A 10 17.20 -2.72 0.02
CA ALA A 10 16.89 -2.38 -1.36
C ALA A 10 15.44 -1.88 -1.52
N ARG A 11 14.49 -2.53 -0.85
CA ARG A 11 13.08 -2.12 -0.84
C ARG A 11 12.88 -0.76 -0.19
N ILE A 12 13.50 -0.52 0.96
CA ILE A 12 13.47 0.80 1.61
C ILE A 12 14.02 1.87 0.67
N CYS A 13 15.11 1.59 -0.04
CA CYS A 13 15.70 2.49 -1.03
C CYS A 13 14.81 2.69 -2.28
N MET A 14 13.98 1.71 -2.65
CA MET A 14 13.02 1.86 -3.76
C MET A 14 11.87 2.82 -3.43
N VAL A 15 11.52 3.02 -2.15
CA VAL A 15 10.46 3.95 -1.73
C VAL A 15 10.73 5.40 -2.15
N PRO A 16 11.87 6.03 -1.83
CA PRO A 16 12.14 7.40 -2.29
C PRO A 16 12.26 7.50 -3.81
N VAL A 17 12.75 6.46 -4.48
CA VAL A 17 12.80 6.41 -5.96
C VAL A 17 11.39 6.40 -6.55
N PHE A 18 10.48 5.61 -5.97
CA PHE A 18 9.06 5.60 -6.34
C PHE A 18 8.43 6.99 -6.16
N ILE A 19 8.63 7.62 -4.99
CA ILE A 19 8.10 8.96 -4.71
C ILE A 19 8.68 10.00 -5.67
N LEU A 20 9.98 9.92 -5.99
CA LEU A 20 10.62 10.82 -6.93
C LEU A 20 9.96 10.75 -8.32
N PHE A 21 9.72 9.55 -8.85
CA PHE A 21 9.04 9.42 -10.15
C PHE A 21 7.60 9.93 -10.11
N MET A 22 6.89 9.69 -9.02
CA MET A 22 5.55 10.22 -8.85
C MET A 22 5.53 11.76 -8.77
N GLU A 23 6.55 12.38 -8.15
CA GLU A 23 6.69 13.84 -8.02
C GLU A 23 7.08 14.51 -9.35
N LEU A 24 7.95 13.87 -10.14
CA LEU A 24 8.31 14.37 -11.47
C LEU A 24 7.10 14.41 -12.41
N GLY A 25 6.11 13.55 -12.20
CA GLY A 25 4.84 13.55 -12.93
C GLY A 25 4.98 13.30 -14.44
N GLY A 26 3.87 13.34 -15.17
CA GLY A 26 3.84 13.05 -16.60
C GLY A 26 3.82 11.55 -16.93
N PHE A 27 3.53 11.23 -18.19
CA PHE A 27 3.26 9.87 -18.63
C PHE A 27 4.41 8.90 -18.34
N TYR A 28 5.63 9.22 -18.80
CA TYR A 28 6.79 8.35 -18.67
C TYR A 28 7.19 8.12 -17.20
N ASN A 29 7.19 9.17 -16.38
CA ASN A 29 7.57 9.02 -14.97
C ASN A 29 6.51 8.25 -14.19
N ASN A 30 5.22 8.42 -14.47
CA ASN A 30 4.16 7.62 -13.85
C ASN A 30 4.27 6.13 -14.23
N VAL A 31 4.67 5.81 -15.48
CA VAL A 31 4.96 4.43 -15.90
C VAL A 31 6.17 3.87 -15.15
N LEU A 32 7.23 4.66 -14.98
CA LEU A 32 8.41 4.25 -14.19
C LEU A 32 8.06 4.06 -12.72
N ALA A 33 7.25 4.93 -12.12
CA ALA A 33 6.76 4.80 -10.76
C ALA A 33 5.98 3.48 -10.59
N LEU A 34 5.09 3.15 -11.53
CA LEU A 34 4.37 1.87 -11.52
C LEU A 34 5.33 0.69 -11.59
N ALA A 35 6.34 0.74 -12.48
CA ALA A 35 7.32 -0.31 -12.61
C ALA A 35 8.13 -0.52 -11.32
N VAL A 36 8.58 0.56 -10.68
CA VAL A 36 9.28 0.51 -9.39
C VAL A 36 8.39 -0.06 -8.30
N PHE A 37 7.13 0.37 -8.22
CA PHE A 37 6.18 -0.14 -7.23
C PHE A 37 5.94 -1.65 -7.40
N CYS A 38 5.72 -2.11 -8.64
CA CYS A 38 5.53 -3.52 -8.96
C CYS A 38 6.80 -4.33 -8.64
N ALA A 39 7.97 -3.86 -9.04
CA ALA A 39 9.25 -4.51 -8.74
C ALA A 39 9.46 -4.65 -7.22
N ALA A 40 9.29 -3.56 -6.46
CA ALA A 40 9.43 -3.56 -5.01
C ALA A 40 8.43 -4.52 -4.33
N SER A 41 7.18 -4.58 -4.82
CA SER A 41 6.14 -5.48 -4.31
C SER A 41 6.41 -6.96 -4.62
N ILE A 42 6.93 -7.26 -5.81
CA ILE A 42 7.31 -8.64 -6.20
C ILE A 42 8.51 -9.10 -5.38
N THR A 43 9.49 -8.22 -5.16
CA THR A 43 10.69 -8.53 -4.37
C THR A 43 10.29 -8.96 -2.96
N ASP A 44 9.29 -8.28 -2.35
CA ASP A 44 8.72 -8.68 -1.05
C ASP A 44 8.15 -10.10 -1.03
N MET A 45 7.37 -10.45 -2.06
CA MET A 45 6.77 -11.78 -2.16
C MET A 45 7.82 -12.89 -2.31
N LEU A 46 8.92 -12.62 -3.03
CA LEU A 46 10.01 -13.58 -3.25
C LEU A 46 10.89 -13.74 -2.00
N ASP A 47 11.20 -12.65 -1.30
CA ASP A 47 12.03 -12.67 -0.08
C ASP A 47 11.38 -13.44 1.06
N GLY A 48 10.07 -13.31 1.23
CA GLY A 48 9.31 -14.04 2.25
C GLY A 48 9.38 -15.57 2.10
N GLN A 49 9.75 -16.08 0.91
CA GLN A 49 9.96 -17.51 0.67
C GLN A 49 11.41 -17.94 0.92
N ILE A 50 12.39 -17.09 0.57
CA ILE A 50 13.82 -17.41 0.65
C ILE A 50 14.37 -17.19 2.07
N ALA A 51 13.93 -16.15 2.78
CA ALA A 51 14.42 -15.78 4.11
C ALA A 51 14.10 -16.84 5.20
N ARG A 52 13.07 -17.68 4.99
CA ARG A 52 12.72 -18.77 5.92
C ARG A 52 13.75 -19.90 5.99
N ARG A 53 14.77 -19.91 5.11
CA ARG A 53 15.81 -20.95 5.08
C ARG A 53 17.10 -20.57 5.82
N ASN A 54 17.37 -19.28 6.04
CA ASN A 54 18.64 -18.83 6.63
C ASN A 54 18.42 -18.35 8.07
N LYS A 55 18.77 -19.20 9.05
CA LYS A 55 18.65 -18.98 10.51
C LYS A 55 19.54 -17.84 11.09
N ALA A 56 19.82 -16.78 10.35
CA ALA A 56 20.59 -15.64 10.82
C ALA A 56 19.64 -14.46 11.05
N VAL A 57 19.00 -14.49 12.21
CA VAL A 57 18.02 -13.50 12.66
C VAL A 57 18.75 -12.51 13.59
N THR A 58 18.81 -11.24 13.19
CA THR A 58 19.35 -10.17 14.06
C THR A 58 18.20 -9.46 14.76
N SER A 59 18.39 -9.02 16.00
CA SER A 59 17.35 -8.31 16.78
C SER A 59 16.81 -7.07 16.07
N LEU A 60 17.68 -6.32 15.37
CA LEU A 60 17.29 -5.19 14.52
C LEU A 60 16.47 -5.61 13.29
N GLY A 61 16.83 -6.72 12.63
CA GLY A 61 16.10 -7.22 11.46
C GLY A 61 14.66 -7.62 11.78
N ILE A 62 14.42 -8.26 12.93
CA ILE A 62 13.07 -8.67 13.37
C ILE A 62 12.12 -7.48 13.49
N PHE A 63 12.64 -6.33 13.92
CA PHE A 63 11.85 -5.11 14.09
C PHE A 63 11.71 -4.31 12.78
N LEU A 64 12.78 -4.23 11.98
CA LEU A 64 12.79 -3.44 10.75
C LEU A 64 12.06 -4.12 9.59
N ASP A 65 12.08 -5.45 9.47
CA ASP A 65 11.44 -6.17 8.36
C ASP A 65 9.93 -5.87 8.27
N PRO A 66 9.13 -5.98 9.37
CA PRO A 66 7.69 -5.72 9.28
C PRO A 66 7.34 -4.24 9.02
N ILE A 67 8.25 -3.32 9.35
CA ILE A 67 8.08 -1.90 9.05
C ILE A 67 8.36 -1.67 7.56
N ALA A 68 9.49 -2.19 7.07
CA ALA A 68 9.89 -2.09 5.67
C ALA A 68 8.86 -2.72 4.71
N ASP A 69 8.25 -3.84 5.10
CA ASP A 69 7.12 -4.48 4.39
C ASP A 69 5.96 -3.50 4.12
N LYS A 70 5.73 -2.54 5.04
CA LYS A 70 4.58 -1.64 4.97
C LYS A 70 4.92 -0.23 4.47
N LEU A 71 6.20 0.14 4.46
CA LEU A 71 6.64 1.46 4.04
C LEU A 71 6.20 1.81 2.62
N LEU A 72 6.34 0.89 1.64
CA LEU A 72 5.99 1.16 0.24
C LEU A 72 4.49 1.48 0.08
N VAL A 73 3.62 0.65 0.66
CA VAL A 73 2.16 0.83 0.61
C VAL A 73 1.76 2.13 1.34
N CYS A 74 2.35 2.40 2.51
CA CYS A 74 2.08 3.63 3.24
C CYS A 74 2.53 4.86 2.45
N ALA A 75 3.74 4.84 1.87
CA ALA A 75 4.28 5.93 1.07
C ALA A 75 3.39 6.25 -0.13
N ALA A 76 2.91 5.22 -0.86
CA ALA A 76 1.99 5.41 -1.97
C ALA A 76 0.66 6.07 -1.53
N PHE A 77 0.02 5.58 -0.48
CA PHE A 77 -1.22 6.19 0.01
C PHE A 77 -1.00 7.62 0.53
N ILE A 78 0.08 7.88 1.26
CA ILE A 78 0.42 9.24 1.73
C ILE A 78 0.58 10.17 0.52
N TYR A 79 1.32 9.73 -0.50
CA TYR A 79 1.53 10.52 -1.69
C TYR A 79 0.22 10.81 -2.44
N PHE A 80 -0.70 9.87 -2.52
CA PHE A 80 -2.00 10.09 -3.16
C PHE A 80 -2.86 11.16 -2.49
N VAL A 81 -2.68 11.40 -1.19
CA VAL A 81 -3.35 12.53 -0.50
C VAL A 81 -2.88 13.87 -1.06
N ASN A 82 -1.64 13.95 -1.56
CA ASN A 82 -1.07 15.13 -2.18
C ASN A 82 -1.62 15.39 -3.60
N ILE A 83 -2.45 14.50 -4.14
CA ILE A 83 -3.07 14.66 -5.46
C ILE A 83 -4.58 14.92 -5.26
N PRO A 84 -5.03 16.18 -5.19
CA PRO A 84 -6.44 16.50 -4.88
C PRO A 84 -7.44 15.89 -5.87
N THR A 85 -7.04 15.73 -7.13
CA THR A 85 -7.89 15.19 -8.19
C THR A 85 -8.25 13.72 -8.01
N LEU A 86 -7.55 12.97 -7.14
CA LEU A 86 -7.93 11.60 -6.80
C LEU A 86 -9.06 11.55 -5.76
N GLY A 87 -9.34 12.65 -5.07
CA GLY A 87 -10.34 12.71 -4.00
C GLY A 87 -10.00 11.85 -2.77
N ILE A 88 -8.79 11.30 -2.68
CA ILE A 88 -8.38 10.45 -1.56
C ILE A 88 -8.15 11.33 -0.33
N ALA A 89 -9.06 11.23 0.63
CA ALA A 89 -9.01 12.04 1.84
C ALA A 89 -7.98 11.50 2.85
N ALA A 90 -7.29 12.41 3.53
CA ALA A 90 -6.27 12.07 4.53
C ALA A 90 -6.77 11.11 5.62
N TRP A 91 -8.03 11.24 6.05
CA TRP A 91 -8.62 10.36 7.06
C TRP A 91 -8.66 8.88 6.64
N MET A 92 -8.84 8.60 5.34
CA MET A 92 -8.84 7.23 4.80
C MET A 92 -7.45 6.61 4.96
N VAL A 93 -6.43 7.38 4.58
CA VAL A 93 -5.03 6.97 4.61
C VAL A 93 -4.55 6.80 6.06
N ILE A 94 -4.93 7.71 6.95
CA ILE A 94 -4.64 7.60 8.39
C ILE A 94 -5.20 6.30 8.97
N ILE A 95 -6.46 5.93 8.67
CA ILE A 95 -7.04 4.67 9.15
C ILE A 95 -6.28 3.46 8.59
N ILE A 96 -5.93 3.49 7.31
CA ILE A 96 -5.16 2.42 6.66
C ILE A 96 -3.83 2.20 7.38
N ILE A 97 -3.08 3.28 7.55
CA ILE A 97 -1.74 3.31 8.16
C ILE A 97 -1.83 2.89 9.62
N ALA A 98 -2.65 3.57 10.42
CA ALA A 98 -2.79 3.29 11.85
C ALA A 98 -3.05 1.80 12.10
N ARG A 99 -3.95 1.20 11.32
CA ARG A 99 -4.25 -0.23 11.44
C ARG A 99 -3.05 -1.10 11.03
N GLU A 100 -2.36 -0.80 9.93
CA GLU A 100 -1.16 -1.55 9.51
C GLU A 100 -0.10 -1.56 10.61
N PHE A 101 0.16 -0.42 11.25
CA PHE A 101 1.12 -0.31 12.35
C PHE A 101 0.63 -1.00 13.64
N ILE A 102 -0.65 -0.84 14.04
CA ILE A 102 -1.20 -1.47 15.26
C ILE A 102 -1.07 -3.00 15.19
N ILE A 103 -1.55 -3.61 14.10
CA ILE A 103 -1.57 -5.08 13.99
C ILE A 103 -0.14 -5.63 13.85
N THR A 104 0.73 -4.91 13.15
CA THR A 104 2.15 -5.30 13.01
C THR A 104 2.89 -5.18 14.34
N GLY A 105 2.68 -4.09 15.08
CA GLY A 105 3.25 -3.87 16.41
C GLY A 105 2.78 -4.94 17.41
N LEU A 106 1.48 -5.24 17.46
CA LEU A 106 0.94 -6.30 18.30
C LEU A 106 1.58 -7.66 18.01
N ARG A 107 1.80 -7.98 16.72
CA ARG A 107 2.46 -9.23 16.32
C ARG A 107 3.94 -9.24 16.71
N SER A 108 4.64 -8.12 16.55
CA SER A 108 6.05 -7.99 16.94
C SER A 108 6.22 -8.20 18.45
N ILE A 109 5.38 -7.55 19.26
CA ILE A 109 5.37 -7.71 20.71
C ILE A 109 5.06 -9.15 21.14
N ALA A 110 4.08 -9.80 20.50
CA ALA A 110 3.75 -11.21 20.74
C ALA A 110 4.92 -12.15 20.40
N ALA A 111 5.61 -11.89 19.29
CA ALA A 111 6.77 -12.68 18.87
C ALA A 111 7.92 -12.62 19.88
N VAL A 112 8.20 -11.45 20.47
CA VAL A 112 9.21 -11.29 21.54
C VAL A 112 8.87 -12.12 22.78
N ARG A 113 7.58 -12.32 23.08
CA ARG A 113 7.12 -13.17 24.20
C ARG A 113 6.95 -14.65 23.81
N ASN A 114 7.51 -15.09 22.69
CA ASN A 114 7.36 -16.45 22.15
C ASN A 114 5.91 -16.88 21.88
N VAL A 115 4.99 -15.92 21.70
CA VAL A 115 3.60 -16.18 21.32
C VAL A 115 3.44 -15.90 19.84
N MET A 116 3.25 -16.96 19.04
CA MET A 116 3.06 -16.83 17.61
C MET A 116 1.60 -16.48 17.30
N LEU A 117 1.36 -15.23 16.88
CA LEU A 117 0.05 -14.81 16.35
C LEU A 117 0.04 -15.02 14.83
N PRO A 118 -0.65 -16.06 14.31
CA PRO A 118 -0.65 -16.32 12.88
C PRO A 118 -1.31 -15.19 12.09
N ALA A 119 -0.92 -15.08 10.82
CA ALA A 119 -1.57 -14.16 9.89
C ALA A 119 -2.94 -14.69 9.47
N ASP A 120 -3.99 -13.92 9.72
CA ASP A 120 -5.35 -14.28 9.29
C ASP A 120 -5.53 -14.12 7.78
N LYS A 121 -6.37 -15.00 7.19
CA LYS A 121 -6.73 -14.96 5.76
C LYS A 121 -7.29 -13.59 5.35
N SER A 122 -8.05 -12.94 6.23
CA SER A 122 -8.58 -11.58 6.02
C SER A 122 -7.48 -10.53 5.89
N GLY A 123 -6.36 -10.70 6.60
CA GLY A 123 -5.20 -9.82 6.49
C GLY A 123 -4.51 -9.92 5.14
N LYS A 124 -4.37 -11.13 4.59
CA LYS A 124 -3.79 -11.35 3.25
C LYS A 124 -4.66 -10.77 2.14
N PHE A 125 -5.97 -10.96 2.24
CA PHE A 125 -6.91 -10.41 1.27
C PHE A 125 -6.89 -8.88 1.27
N LYS A 126 -6.88 -8.27 2.46
CA LYS A 126 -6.73 -6.83 2.62
C LYS A 126 -5.46 -6.30 1.94
N THR A 127 -4.30 -6.92 2.19
CA THR A 127 -3.04 -6.45 1.60
C THR A 127 -3.04 -6.58 0.08
N ALA A 128 -3.60 -7.66 -0.47
CA ALA A 128 -3.75 -7.81 -1.92
C ALA A 128 -4.61 -6.69 -2.51
N LEU A 129 -5.74 -6.36 -1.86
CA LEU A 129 -6.60 -5.27 -2.30
C LEU A 129 -5.93 -3.90 -2.21
N GLN A 130 -5.15 -3.63 -1.17
CA GLN A 130 -4.41 -2.36 -1.07
C GLN A 130 -3.38 -2.20 -2.19
N MET A 131 -2.67 -3.28 -2.54
CA MET A 131 -1.76 -3.26 -3.70
C MET A 131 -2.51 -3.00 -5.01
N ILE A 132 -3.67 -3.66 -5.20
CA ILE A 132 -4.52 -3.43 -6.37
C ILE A 132 -5.00 -1.98 -6.43
N VAL A 133 -5.46 -1.42 -5.31
CA VAL A 133 -5.89 -0.01 -5.23
C VAL A 133 -4.77 0.92 -5.66
N ILE A 134 -3.55 0.70 -5.19
CA ILE A 134 -2.40 1.52 -5.56
C ILE A 134 -2.10 1.40 -7.06
N ILE A 135 -2.03 0.17 -7.59
CA ILE A 135 -1.76 -0.07 -9.01
C ILE A 135 -2.82 0.60 -9.89
N VAL A 136 -4.10 0.40 -9.59
CA VAL A 136 -5.22 1.00 -10.34
C VAL A 136 -5.15 2.53 -10.27
N THR A 137 -4.84 3.09 -9.11
CA THR A 137 -4.71 4.55 -8.94
C THR A 137 -3.57 5.12 -9.79
N ILE A 138 -2.42 4.44 -9.83
CA ILE A 138 -1.29 4.87 -10.68
C ILE A 138 -1.66 4.72 -12.17
N VAL A 139 -2.33 3.64 -12.57
CA VAL A 139 -2.80 3.46 -13.95
C VAL A 139 -3.77 4.57 -14.36
N ILE A 140 -4.68 4.99 -13.49
CA ILE A 140 -5.57 6.13 -13.74
C ILE A 140 -4.76 7.41 -14.00
N LEU A 141 -3.69 7.66 -13.23
CA LEU A 141 -2.79 8.79 -13.45
C LEU A 141 -2.07 8.67 -14.80
N ILE A 142 -1.54 7.49 -15.15
CA ILE A 142 -0.89 7.24 -16.44
C ILE A 142 -1.84 7.53 -17.60
N VAL A 143 -3.08 7.02 -17.55
CA VAL A 143 -4.05 7.23 -18.62
C VAL A 143 -4.45 8.70 -18.71
N ARG A 144 -4.57 9.40 -17.57
CA ARG A 144 -4.87 10.84 -17.56
C ARG A 144 -3.76 11.65 -18.23
N GLU A 145 -2.50 11.37 -17.91
CA GLU A 145 -1.36 12.03 -18.54
C GLU A 145 -1.25 11.66 -20.03
N ALA A 146 -1.53 10.41 -20.41
CA ALA A 146 -1.56 9.99 -21.80
C ALA A 146 -2.63 10.74 -22.62
N LEU A 147 -3.83 10.92 -22.07
CA LEU A 147 -4.90 11.70 -22.72
C LEU A 147 -4.50 13.17 -22.89
N PHE A 148 -3.80 13.74 -21.91
CA PHE A 148 -3.31 15.10 -21.99
C PHE A 148 -2.17 15.24 -23.02
N GLU A 149 -1.15 14.38 -22.95
CA GLU A 149 0.07 14.47 -23.76
C GLU A 149 -0.16 14.08 -25.23
N PHE A 150 -0.91 13.01 -25.51
CA PHE A 150 -1.09 12.50 -26.88
C PHE A 150 -2.35 13.01 -27.58
N ALA A 151 -3.39 13.37 -26.83
CA ALA A 151 -4.65 13.84 -27.40
C ALA A 151 -4.94 15.33 -27.09
N GLY A 152 -4.14 15.99 -26.24
CA GLY A 152 -4.41 17.37 -25.81
C GLY A 152 -5.70 17.50 -24.99
N LEU A 153 -6.25 16.38 -24.50
CA LEU A 153 -7.56 16.32 -23.85
C LEU A 153 -7.37 16.44 -22.34
N THR A 154 -7.90 17.51 -21.76
CA THR A 154 -8.05 17.63 -20.30
C THR A 154 -9.31 16.91 -19.83
N LEU A 155 -9.36 16.55 -18.55
CA LEU A 155 -10.57 15.96 -17.95
C LEU A 155 -11.80 16.87 -18.11
N ASP A 156 -11.60 18.20 -18.06
CA ASP A 156 -12.67 19.16 -18.27
C ASP A 156 -13.11 19.25 -19.73
N ALA A 157 -12.17 19.15 -20.68
CA ALA A 157 -12.50 19.07 -22.10
C ALA A 157 -13.29 17.78 -22.42
N LEU A 158 -12.94 16.66 -21.79
CA LEU A 158 -13.66 15.38 -21.93
C LEU A 158 -15.09 15.43 -21.40
N ARG A 159 -15.37 16.26 -20.38
CA ARG A 159 -16.73 16.48 -19.86
C ARG A 159 -17.59 17.31 -20.78
N LEU A 160 -16.99 18.30 -21.46
CA LEU A 160 -17.71 19.21 -22.36
C LEU A 160 -17.98 18.57 -23.72
N TYR A 161 -17.18 17.58 -24.11
CA TYR A 161 -17.45 16.74 -25.29
C TYR A 161 -18.60 15.77 -24.95
N ASP A 162 -19.84 16.21 -25.17
CA ASP A 162 -21.12 15.52 -24.92
C ASP A 162 -21.36 14.25 -25.79
N PHE A 163 -20.29 13.52 -26.10
CA PHE A 163 -20.36 12.15 -26.62
C PHE A 163 -20.20 11.22 -25.41
N GLY A 164 -21.29 10.56 -25.01
CA GLY A 164 -21.42 9.90 -23.70
C GLY A 164 -20.29 8.96 -23.25
N SER A 165 -19.48 8.42 -24.16
CA SER A 165 -18.31 7.60 -23.84
C SER A 165 -17.17 8.37 -23.14
N TYR A 166 -16.88 9.61 -23.54
CA TYR A 166 -15.79 10.42 -22.95
C TYR A 166 -16.18 11.03 -21.61
N ALA A 167 -17.43 11.46 -21.47
CA ALA A 167 -17.99 11.90 -20.20
C ALA A 167 -17.97 10.77 -19.15
N ALA A 168 -18.41 9.56 -19.52
CA ALA A 168 -18.34 8.39 -18.64
C ALA A 168 -16.90 8.05 -18.22
N LEU A 169 -15.94 8.11 -19.16
CA LEU A 169 -14.52 7.86 -18.88
C LEU A 169 -13.98 8.87 -17.85
N SER A 170 -14.24 10.17 -18.05
CA SER A 170 -13.79 11.22 -17.13
C SER A 170 -14.37 11.03 -15.72
N PHE A 171 -15.65 10.65 -15.62
CA PHE A 171 -16.33 10.39 -14.36
C PHE A 171 -15.74 9.18 -13.62
N ILE A 172 -15.50 8.09 -14.35
CA ILE A 172 -14.88 6.88 -13.80
C ILE A 172 -13.49 7.22 -13.25
N MET A 173 -12.63 7.84 -14.04
CA MET A 173 -11.25 8.13 -13.64
C MET A 173 -11.15 9.04 -12.41
N GLU A 174 -12.07 10.01 -12.28
CA GLU A 174 -12.11 10.91 -11.12
C GLU A 174 -12.66 10.24 -9.85
N LYS A 175 -13.73 9.44 -9.98
CA LYS A 175 -14.42 8.88 -8.80
C LYS A 175 -13.85 7.54 -8.35
N THR A 176 -13.26 6.76 -9.25
CA THR A 176 -12.75 5.42 -8.94
C THR A 176 -11.74 5.42 -7.79
N PRO A 177 -10.69 6.28 -7.74
CA PRO A 177 -9.69 6.26 -6.67
C PRO A 177 -10.29 6.43 -5.27
N PHE A 178 -11.26 7.32 -5.12
CA PHE A 178 -12.00 7.50 -3.86
C PHE A 178 -12.72 6.22 -3.44
N TRP A 179 -13.56 5.66 -4.32
CA TRP A 179 -14.41 4.51 -3.96
C TRP A 179 -13.61 3.25 -3.68
N ILE A 180 -12.58 2.95 -4.48
CA ILE A 180 -11.72 1.78 -4.24
C ILE A 180 -10.91 1.92 -2.95
N THR A 181 -10.48 3.15 -2.62
CA THR A 181 -9.80 3.44 -1.36
C THR A 181 -10.75 3.32 -0.17
N LEU A 182 -12.00 3.79 -0.29
CA LEU A 182 -13.03 3.63 0.73
C LEU A 182 -13.32 2.13 1.01
N VAL A 183 -13.42 1.30 -0.03
CA VAL A 183 -13.54 -0.15 0.12
C VAL A 183 -12.33 -0.72 0.86
N ALA A 184 -11.12 -0.29 0.51
CA ALA A 184 -9.91 -0.70 1.23
C ALA A 184 -9.94 -0.28 2.71
N VAL A 185 -10.46 0.91 3.04
CA VAL A 185 -10.65 1.36 4.43
C VAL A 185 -11.62 0.44 5.17
N ILE A 186 -12.79 0.17 4.61
CA ILE A 186 -13.81 -0.68 5.23
C ILE A 186 -13.24 -2.06 5.55
N LEU A 187 -12.55 -2.68 4.59
CA LEU A 187 -11.90 -3.97 4.77
C LEU A 187 -10.73 -3.92 5.77
N THR A 188 -10.01 -2.80 5.80
CA THR A 188 -8.94 -2.56 6.77
C THR A 188 -9.47 -2.57 8.19
N VAL A 189 -10.54 -1.82 8.43
CA VAL A 189 -11.22 -1.71 9.72
C VAL A 189 -11.81 -3.06 10.11
N TYR A 190 -12.59 -3.69 9.23
CA TYR A 190 -13.18 -5.01 9.47
C TYR A 190 -12.13 -6.05 9.86
N SER A 191 -11.05 -6.14 9.09
CA SER A 191 -9.98 -7.10 9.36
C SER A 191 -9.21 -6.75 10.64
N GLY A 192 -9.03 -5.46 10.96
CA GLY A 192 -8.38 -5.03 12.20
C GLY A 192 -9.20 -5.38 13.44
N ILE A 193 -10.50 -5.05 13.43
CA ILE A 193 -11.42 -5.38 14.53
C ILE A 193 -11.49 -6.90 14.73
N ASN A 194 -11.67 -7.66 13.66
CA ASN A 194 -11.75 -9.12 13.74
C ASN A 194 -10.48 -9.73 14.37
N TYR A 195 -9.30 -9.22 13.99
CA TYR A 195 -8.03 -9.67 14.56
C TYR A 195 -7.93 -9.38 16.06
N ILE A 196 -8.25 -8.14 16.48
CA ILE A 196 -8.20 -7.74 17.89
C ILE A 196 -9.20 -8.56 18.71
N LEU A 197 -10.43 -8.75 18.23
CA LEU A 197 -11.45 -9.53 18.93
C LEU A 197 -11.06 -11.00 19.06
N ARG A 198 -10.47 -11.60 18.02
CA ARG A 198 -10.00 -12.98 18.05
C ARG A 198 -8.92 -13.20 19.11
N TYR A 199 -8.00 -12.24 19.24
CA TYR A 199 -6.86 -12.34 20.17
C TYR A 199 -7.09 -11.61 21.50
N ARG A 200 -8.29 -11.08 21.77
CA ARG A 200 -8.61 -10.30 22.98
C ARG A 200 -8.27 -11.04 24.29
N LYS A 201 -8.47 -12.36 24.33
CA LYS A 201 -8.22 -13.19 25.51
C LYS A 201 -6.74 -13.33 25.84
N LEU A 202 -5.88 -13.23 24.84
CA LEU A 202 -4.44 -13.19 25.09
C LEU A 202 -4.06 -11.91 25.85
N PHE A 203 -4.72 -10.78 25.56
CA PHE A 203 -4.42 -9.50 26.19
C PHE A 203 -5.01 -9.34 27.61
N SER A 204 -6.02 -10.14 28.01
CA SER A 204 -6.78 -9.88 29.25
C SER A 204 -6.26 -10.52 30.54
N GLU A 205 -5.49 -11.62 30.50
CA GLU A 205 -5.21 -12.38 31.75
C GLU A 205 -3.74 -12.55 32.15
N LYS A 206 -2.76 -12.28 31.28
CA LYS A 206 -1.33 -12.54 31.60
C LYS A 206 -0.30 -11.53 31.08
N TRP A 207 -0.72 -10.39 30.55
CA TRP A 207 0.19 -9.46 29.86
C TRP A 207 0.67 -8.26 30.70
N ILE A 208 0.00 -7.96 31.82
CA ILE A 208 0.26 -6.80 32.70
C ILE A 208 1.19 -7.16 33.88
N LYS A 209 1.63 -8.42 34.02
CA LYS A 209 2.65 -8.83 34.99
C LYS A 209 3.98 -9.09 34.30
#